data_AF-A0AAD6ZLT8-F1
#
_entry.id   AF-A0AAD6ZLT8-F1
#
_cell.length_a   1.000
_cell.length_b   1.000
_cell.length_c   1.000
_cell.angle_alpha   90.00
_cell.angle_beta   90.00
_cell.angle_gamma   90.00
#
_symmetry.space_group_name_H-M   'P 1'
#
loop_
_entity.id
_entity.type
_entity.pdbx_description
1 polymer ?
#
loop_
_entity_poly.entity_id
_entity_poly.type
_entity_poly.pdbx_seq_one_letter_code
_entity_poly.pdbx_strand_id
1 'polypeptide(L)'
;MFSKLSNIVVIAAAIVTPVLGTLTCATTGSSFSCAAFIPTFCTALPAVSLPIPPVSQSILIMSFCGLQILSGLSYGRCYNRPGIGRCNFYVANTGSSVPRIPPYSDCVTALNTVAQICTHISGSDQLTSSIFKYTMTPSTGIC
;
A
#
# COMPACT_ATOMS: atom_id res chain seq x y z
N MET A 1 -29.62 18.02 -42.47
CA MET A 1 -28.23 18.28 -42.05
C MET A 1 -28.04 17.67 -40.67
N PHE A 2 -26.99 16.88 -40.50
CA PHE A 2 -26.84 15.86 -39.46
C PHE A 2 -26.74 16.41 -38.03
N SER A 3 -27.50 15.78 -37.14
CA SER A 3 -27.48 15.94 -35.69
C SER A 3 -26.09 15.66 -35.11
N LYS A 4 -25.52 16.63 -34.40
CA LYS A 4 -24.35 16.40 -33.52
C LYS A 4 -24.80 15.55 -32.33
N LEU A 5 -24.62 14.24 -32.44
CA LEU A 5 -24.63 13.33 -31.29
C LEU A 5 -23.39 13.64 -30.47
N SER A 6 -23.60 14.29 -29.31
CA SER A 6 -22.60 14.42 -28.27
C SER A 6 -22.16 13.02 -27.85
N ASN A 7 -20.90 12.70 -28.10
CA ASN A 7 -20.24 11.51 -27.58
C ASN A 7 -20.26 11.59 -26.06
N ILE A 8 -21.29 11.01 -25.44
CA ILE A 8 -21.20 10.53 -24.07
C ILE A 8 -20.17 9.41 -24.15
N VAL A 9 -18.91 9.77 -23.86
CA VAL A 9 -17.90 8.78 -23.49
C VAL A 9 -18.44 8.17 -22.21
N VAL A 10 -19.12 7.04 -22.36
CA VAL A 10 -19.35 6.10 -21.28
C VAL A 10 -17.96 5.65 -20.90
N ILE A 11 -17.32 6.40 -20.00
CA ILE A 11 -16.30 5.84 -19.14
C ILE A 11 -17.10 4.81 -18.38
N ALA A 12 -17.07 3.57 -18.87
CA ALA A 12 -17.33 2.43 -18.03
C ALA A 12 -16.35 2.61 -16.88
N ALA A 13 -16.84 3.19 -15.79
CA ALA A 13 -16.36 2.83 -14.49
C ALA A 13 -16.47 1.30 -14.55
N ALA A 14 -15.35 0.64 -14.85
CA ALA A 14 -15.11 -0.66 -14.33
C ALA A 14 -15.29 -0.44 -12.83
N ILE A 15 -16.51 -0.66 -12.37
CA ILE A 15 -16.81 -0.95 -11.00
C ILE A 15 -16.02 -2.24 -10.84
N VAL A 16 -14.73 -2.09 -10.54
CA VAL A 16 -14.01 -3.02 -9.72
C VAL A 16 -14.89 -3.01 -8.48
N THR A 17 -15.89 -3.89 -8.45
CA THR A 17 -16.54 -4.29 -7.20
C THR A 17 -15.34 -4.72 -6.40
N PRO A 18 -14.85 -3.91 -5.46
CA PRO A 18 -13.70 -4.33 -4.72
C PRO A 18 -14.17 -5.61 -4.05
N VAL A 19 -13.32 -6.62 -4.02
CA VAL A 19 -13.47 -7.70 -3.05
C VAL A 19 -13.32 -7.01 -1.70
N LEU A 20 -14.41 -6.37 -1.24
CA LEU A 20 -14.37 -5.16 -0.41
C LEU A 20 -13.80 -5.54 0.93
N GLY A 21 -12.52 -5.23 1.05
CA GLY A 21 -11.87 -5.12 2.32
C GLY A 21 -12.40 -3.95 3.13
N THR A 22 -11.77 -3.72 4.29
CA THR A 22 -12.02 -2.52 5.09
C THR A 22 -11.20 -1.34 4.55
N LEU A 23 -11.63 -0.81 3.40
CA LEU A 23 -11.02 0.39 2.82
C LEU A 23 -11.26 1.61 3.71
N THR A 24 -10.19 2.30 4.06
CA THR A 24 -10.22 3.54 4.84
C THR A 24 -9.39 4.60 4.14
N CYS A 25 -9.96 5.77 3.89
CA CYS A 25 -9.28 6.93 3.32
C CYS A 25 -9.14 8.03 4.39
N ALA A 26 -7.96 8.66 4.49
CA ALA A 26 -7.75 9.81 5.35
C ALA A 26 -8.41 11.07 4.78
N THR A 27 -8.68 12.06 5.63
CA THR A 27 -9.31 13.32 5.21
C THR A 27 -8.32 14.37 4.70
N THR A 28 -7.02 14.18 4.96
CA THR A 28 -5.97 15.09 4.53
C THR A 28 -5.06 14.43 3.48
N GLY A 29 -4.83 15.17 2.40
CA GLY A 29 -4.15 14.71 1.21
C GLY A 29 -2.80 15.37 0.97
N SER A 30 -1.97 14.65 0.23
CA SER A 30 -0.86 15.22 -0.52
C SER A 30 -1.34 15.64 -1.92
N SER A 31 -0.51 16.32 -2.69
CA SER A 31 -0.80 16.67 -4.09
C SER A 31 -0.38 15.58 -5.07
N PHE A 32 0.19 14.46 -4.61
CA PHE A 32 0.89 13.50 -5.45
C PHE A 32 0.55 12.04 -5.13
N SER A 33 0.58 11.20 -6.16
CA SER A 33 0.33 9.76 -6.04
C SER A 33 1.60 8.96 -5.74
N CYS A 34 1.44 7.88 -4.98
CA CYS A 34 2.48 6.90 -4.67
C CYS A 34 2.35 5.60 -5.48
N ALA A 35 1.38 5.51 -6.40
CA ALA A 35 1.06 4.28 -7.13
C ALA A 35 2.25 3.62 -7.84
N ALA A 36 3.18 4.42 -8.37
CA ALA A 36 4.37 3.93 -9.08
C ALA A 36 5.31 3.07 -8.19
N PHE A 37 5.26 3.23 -6.88
CA PHE A 37 6.10 2.47 -5.94
C PHE A 37 5.43 1.17 -5.43
N ILE A 38 4.16 0.93 -5.78
CA ILE A 38 3.41 -0.26 -5.35
C ILE A 38 4.11 -1.56 -5.78
N PRO A 39 4.49 -1.75 -7.06
CA PRO A 39 5.14 -2.99 -7.47
C PRO A 39 6.44 -3.22 -6.70
N THR A 40 7.27 -2.18 -6.57
CA THR A 40 8.54 -2.23 -5.83
C THR A 40 8.33 -2.60 -4.38
N PHE A 41 7.34 -2.01 -3.70
CA PHE A 41 6.99 -2.36 -2.33
C PHE A 41 6.52 -3.81 -2.22
N CYS A 42 5.58 -4.24 -3.06
CA CYS A 42 5.04 -5.59 -2.99
C CYS A 42 6.09 -6.65 -3.33
N THR A 43 7.05 -6.37 -4.22
CA THR A 43 8.19 -7.28 -4.48
C THR A 43 9.23 -7.29 -3.36
N ALA A 44 9.35 -6.19 -2.61
CA ALA A 44 10.27 -6.06 -1.48
C ALA A 44 9.69 -6.61 -0.17
N LEU A 45 8.40 -6.98 -0.14
CA LEU A 45 7.83 -7.75 0.96
C LEU A 45 8.71 -8.98 1.17
N PRO A 46 9.09 -9.28 2.42
CA PRO A 46 9.99 -10.38 2.67
C PRO A 46 9.37 -11.68 2.13
N ALA A 47 9.95 -12.23 1.07
CA ALA A 47 9.84 -13.66 0.73
C ALA A 47 10.45 -14.54 1.85
N VAL A 48 11.08 -13.89 2.82
CA VAL A 48 11.79 -14.47 3.95
C VAL A 48 10.76 -14.87 4.99
N SER A 49 10.43 -16.17 5.00
CA SER A 49 10.10 -16.85 6.25
C SER A 49 11.20 -16.47 7.23
N LEU A 50 10.87 -15.58 8.18
CA LEU A 50 11.80 -15.23 9.25
C LEU A 50 12.21 -16.56 9.89
N PRO A 51 13.51 -16.82 10.13
CA PRO A 51 13.88 -17.78 11.14
C PRO A 51 13.09 -17.39 12.40
N ILE A 52 12.58 -18.35 13.15
CA ILE A 52 12.13 -18.09 14.51
C ILE A 52 13.40 -18.16 15.36
N PRO A 53 14.15 -17.07 15.64
CA PRO A 53 14.87 -17.03 16.88
C PRO A 53 13.82 -16.71 17.97
N PRO A 54 13.84 -17.41 19.10
CA PRO A 54 13.22 -16.86 20.28
C PRO A 54 13.93 -15.52 20.61
N VAL A 55 13.30 -14.71 21.43
CA VAL A 55 13.82 -13.45 22.03
C VAL A 55 14.00 -12.22 21.12
N SER A 56 13.00 -11.34 21.20
CA SER A 56 13.16 -9.94 21.63
C SER A 56 14.31 -9.16 20.96
N GLN A 57 14.24 -8.92 19.66
CA GLN A 57 15.09 -7.92 19.02
C GLN A 57 14.29 -7.09 18.02
N SER A 58 14.12 -5.81 18.34
CA SER A 58 13.79 -4.76 17.38
C SER A 58 14.97 -4.65 16.40
N ILE A 59 14.96 -5.42 15.31
CA ILE A 59 15.99 -5.30 14.29
C ILE A 59 15.64 -4.08 13.44
N LEU A 60 16.24 -2.95 13.80
CA LEU A 60 16.28 -1.74 12.98
C LEU A 60 17.29 -1.98 11.84
N ILE A 61 16.85 -2.57 10.72
CA ILE A 61 17.70 -2.70 9.53
C ILE A 61 17.76 -1.33 8.85
N MET A 62 18.75 -0.53 9.23
CA MET A 62 19.16 0.66 8.45
C MET A 62 20.00 0.19 7.26
N SER A 63 19.38 0.10 6.08
CA SER A 63 20.11 0.00 4.81
C SER A 63 19.52 0.97 3.80
N PHE A 64 20.37 1.92 3.42
CA PHE A 64 20.29 2.98 2.41
C PHE A 64 18.97 3.13 1.62
N CYS A 65 18.32 4.28 1.82
CA CYS A 65 17.11 4.76 1.12
C CYS A 65 15.81 3.97 1.36
N GLY A 66 15.58 3.52 2.60
CA GLY A 66 14.27 3.07 3.07
C GLY A 66 14.34 2.61 4.52
N LEU A 67 13.80 3.40 5.44
CA LEU A 67 13.61 2.97 6.83
C LEU A 67 12.72 1.72 6.84
N GLN A 68 13.30 0.56 7.17
CA GLN A 68 12.58 -0.70 7.32
C GLN A 68 12.25 -0.91 8.80
N ILE A 69 10.96 -0.97 9.12
CA ILE A 69 10.49 -1.40 10.44
C ILE A 69 10.02 -2.84 10.28
N LEU A 70 10.85 -3.80 10.67
CA LEU A 70 10.43 -5.19 10.86
C LEU A 70 10.03 -5.39 12.31
N SER A 71 8.74 -5.61 12.55
CA SER A 71 8.31 -6.41 13.68
C SER A 71 7.74 -7.70 13.10
N GLY A 72 7.74 -8.82 13.84
CA GLY A 72 7.19 -10.09 13.32
C GLY A 72 5.74 -9.99 12.80
N LEU A 73 5.05 -8.88 13.07
CA LEU A 73 3.68 -8.59 12.66
C LEU A 73 3.55 -7.45 11.64
N SER A 74 4.62 -6.74 11.29
CA SER A 74 4.53 -5.66 10.31
C SER A 74 5.82 -5.34 9.58
N TYR A 75 5.65 -4.81 8.37
CA TYR A 75 6.73 -4.39 7.48
C TYR A 75 6.41 -3.03 6.89
N GLY A 76 7.37 -2.12 6.90
CA GLY A 76 7.23 -0.80 6.27
C GLY A 76 8.43 -0.45 5.40
N ARG A 77 8.19 0.37 4.38
CA ARG A 77 9.23 1.02 3.56
C ARG A 77 8.82 2.43 3.20
N CYS A 78 9.80 3.31 3.12
CA CYS A 78 9.65 4.66 2.62
C CYS A 78 10.37 4.79 1.28
N TYR A 79 9.72 5.42 0.29
CA TYR A 79 10.31 5.76 -1.00
C TYR A 79 10.33 7.27 -1.21
N ASN A 80 11.51 7.81 -1.49
CA ASN A 80 11.66 9.22 -1.84
C ASN A 80 11.14 9.48 -3.26
N ARG A 81 10.36 10.55 -3.41
CA ARG A 81 9.92 11.10 -4.70
C ARG A 81 10.63 12.46 -4.90
N PRO A 82 11.75 12.49 -5.64
CA PRO A 82 12.60 13.68 -5.75
C PRO A 82 11.81 14.94 -6.11
N GLY A 83 12.04 16.02 -5.35
CA GLY A 83 11.40 17.32 -5.56
C GLY A 83 9.91 17.41 -5.18
N ILE A 84 9.30 16.34 -4.67
CA ILE A 84 7.86 16.29 -4.37
C ILE A 84 7.59 15.88 -2.91
N GLY A 85 8.23 14.81 -2.43
CA GLY A 85 8.01 14.30 -1.08
C GLY A 85 8.42 12.84 -0.94
N ARG A 86 7.71 12.09 -0.10
CA ARG A 86 7.95 10.66 0.14
C ARG A 86 6.66 9.86 0.19
N CYS A 87 6.80 8.56 -0.04
CA CYS A 87 5.73 7.58 -0.01
C CYS A 87 6.04 6.53 1.03
N ASN A 88 5.27 6.51 2.12
CA ASN A 88 5.36 5.47 3.13
C ASN A 88 4.38 4.35 2.80
N PHE A 89 4.88 3.13 2.77
CA PHE A 89 4.10 1.92 2.63
C PHE A 89 4.26 1.08 3.87
N TYR A 90 3.17 0.45 4.28
CA TYR A 90 3.14 -0.36 5.47
C TYR A 90 2.20 -1.54 5.26
N VAL A 91 2.58 -2.71 5.78
CA VAL A 91 1.72 -3.88 5.89
C VAL A 91 1.77 -4.40 7.32
N ALA A 92 0.62 -4.78 7.86
CA ALA A 92 0.50 -5.41 9.16
C ALA A 92 -0.35 -6.68 9.08
N ASN A 93 0.08 -7.72 9.79
CA ASN A 93 -0.75 -8.87 10.12
C ASN A 93 -1.71 -8.49 11.26
N THR A 94 -3.00 -8.40 10.95
CA THR A 94 -4.06 -8.06 11.91
C THR A 94 -4.79 -9.29 12.45
N GLY A 95 -4.54 -10.48 11.88
CA GLY A 95 -5.30 -11.70 12.18
C GLY A 95 -4.65 -12.64 13.20
N SER A 96 -3.36 -12.49 13.53
CA SER A 96 -2.69 -13.32 14.54
C SER A 96 -1.40 -12.70 15.08
N SER A 97 -0.95 -13.18 16.24
CA SER A 97 0.39 -12.93 16.79
C SER A 97 1.49 -13.79 16.12
N VAL A 98 1.13 -14.60 15.12
CA VAL A 98 2.05 -15.47 14.40
C VAL A 98 2.52 -14.77 13.13
N PRO A 99 3.84 -14.59 12.92
CA PRO A 99 4.37 -14.04 11.68
C PRO A 99 3.91 -14.84 10.46
N ARG A 100 3.35 -14.15 9.46
CA ARG A 100 2.92 -14.73 8.19
C ARG A 100 3.40 -13.85 7.05
N ILE A 101 3.66 -14.46 5.90
CA ILE A 101 4.11 -13.75 4.71
C ILE A 101 2.88 -13.19 3.98
N PRO A 102 2.82 -11.86 3.72
CA PRO A 102 1.76 -11.27 2.93
C PRO A 102 1.82 -11.73 1.46
N PRO A 103 0.70 -12.20 0.87
CA PRO A 103 0.66 -12.55 -0.55
C PRO A 103 0.94 -11.33 -1.43
N TYR A 104 1.73 -11.52 -2.49
CA TYR A 104 2.03 -10.46 -3.46
C TYR A 104 0.76 -9.94 -4.14
N SER A 105 -0.12 -10.85 -4.56
CA SER A 105 -1.41 -10.53 -5.21
C SER A 105 -2.28 -9.65 -4.32
N ASP A 106 -2.34 -9.94 -3.02
CA ASP A 106 -3.12 -9.20 -2.05
C ASP A 106 -2.57 -7.79 -1.87
N CYS A 107 -1.23 -7.67 -1.74
CA CYS A 107 -0.55 -6.38 -1.64
C CYS A 107 -0.85 -5.48 -2.83
N VAL A 108 -0.69 -6.00 -4.05
CA VAL A 108 -0.92 -5.23 -5.28
C VAL A 108 -2.38 -4.84 -5.40
N THR A 109 -3.30 -5.76 -5.13
CA THR A 109 -4.75 -5.50 -5.23
C THR A 109 -5.21 -4.45 -4.22
N ALA A 110 -4.82 -4.60 -2.95
CA ALA A 110 -5.19 -3.67 -1.88
C ALA A 110 -4.60 -2.27 -2.13
N LEU A 111 -3.30 -2.16 -2.42
CA LEU A 111 -2.66 -0.86 -2.61
C LEU A 111 -3.10 -0.16 -3.91
N ASN A 112 -3.39 -0.90 -4.98
CA ASN A 112 -3.97 -0.31 -6.18
C ASN A 112 -5.39 0.20 -5.91
N THR A 113 -6.20 -0.53 -5.16
CA THR A 113 -7.52 -0.07 -4.70
C THR A 113 -7.41 1.22 -3.91
N VAL A 114 -6.47 1.30 -2.95
CA VAL A 114 -6.18 2.53 -2.20
C VAL A 114 -5.74 3.66 -3.15
N ALA A 115 -4.84 3.40 -4.10
CA ALA A 115 -4.36 4.43 -5.03
C ALA A 115 -5.45 4.95 -5.98
N GLN A 116 -6.42 4.11 -6.33
CA GLN A 116 -7.54 4.46 -7.20
C GLN A 116 -8.65 5.21 -6.47
N ILE A 117 -8.93 4.86 -5.21
CA ILE A 117 -10.06 5.42 -4.44
C ILE A 117 -9.60 6.54 -3.52
N CYS A 118 -8.53 6.32 -2.75
CA CYS A 118 -7.94 7.30 -1.86
C CYS A 118 -6.88 8.14 -2.61
N THR A 119 -7.26 8.72 -3.75
CA THR A 119 -6.33 9.42 -4.65
C THR A 119 -5.59 10.55 -3.91
N HIS A 120 -4.25 10.51 -3.95
CA HIS A 120 -3.35 11.50 -3.35
C HIS A 120 -3.42 11.64 -1.82
N ILE A 121 -4.23 10.86 -1.12
CA ILE A 121 -4.37 10.90 0.33
C ILE A 121 -3.82 9.62 0.96
N SER A 122 -3.64 9.63 2.28
CA SER A 122 -3.33 8.38 2.97
C SER A 122 -4.53 7.45 2.92
N GLY A 123 -4.29 6.17 2.75
CA GLY A 123 -5.35 5.18 2.81
C GLY A 123 -4.83 3.81 3.15
N SER A 124 -5.75 2.95 3.56
CA SER A 124 -5.46 1.57 3.89
C SER A 124 -6.57 0.67 3.42
N ASP A 125 -6.23 -0.54 3.00
CA ASP A 125 -7.19 -1.57 2.66
C ASP A 125 -6.74 -2.92 3.23
N GLN A 126 -7.70 -3.77 3.54
CA GLN A 126 -7.51 -5.13 4.02
C GLN A 126 -8.57 -5.99 3.34
N LEU A 127 -8.17 -6.74 2.30
CA LEU A 127 -9.07 -7.63 1.57
C LEU A 127 -9.79 -8.60 2.52
N THR A 128 -11.06 -8.93 2.24
CA THR A 128 -11.88 -9.78 3.11
C THR A 128 -11.26 -11.18 3.35
N SER A 129 -10.55 -11.70 2.35
CA SER A 129 -9.85 -12.99 2.43
C SER A 129 -8.47 -12.91 3.10
N SER A 130 -8.03 -11.71 3.48
CA SER A 130 -6.67 -11.45 3.93
C SER A 130 -6.64 -10.97 5.38
N ILE A 131 -5.65 -11.47 6.12
CA ILE A 131 -5.31 -11.00 7.46
C ILE A 131 -4.33 -9.82 7.43
N PHE A 132 -3.96 -9.35 6.23
CA PHE A 132 -2.99 -8.29 6.05
C PHE A 132 -3.69 -6.98 5.73
N LYS A 133 -3.40 -5.97 6.53
CA LYS A 133 -3.79 -4.60 6.27
C LYS A 133 -2.64 -3.87 5.59
N TYR A 134 -2.89 -3.33 4.40
CA TYR A 134 -1.93 -2.58 3.60
C TYR A 134 -2.27 -1.10 3.66
N THR A 135 -1.27 -0.27 3.92
CA THR A 135 -1.41 1.18 4.06
C THR A 135 -0.43 1.87 3.12
N MET A 136 -0.89 2.94 2.50
CA MET A 136 -0.09 3.86 1.69
C MET A 136 -0.33 5.28 2.16
N THR A 137 0.75 6.00 2.45
CA THR A 137 0.72 7.36 2.99
C THR A 137 1.68 8.24 2.19
N PRO A 138 1.17 9.05 1.25
CA PRO A 138 1.97 10.14 0.68
C PRO A 138 2.18 11.21 1.76
N SER A 139 3.40 11.75 1.84
CA SER A 139 3.77 12.75 2.85
C SER A 139 4.87 13.66 2.33
N THR A 140 4.93 14.90 2.81
CA THR A 140 6.06 15.79 2.57
C THR A 140 7.31 15.33 3.33
N GLY A 141 8.49 15.72 2.84
CA GLY A 141 9.78 15.37 3.45
C GLY A 141 10.46 14.18 2.78
N ILE A 142 11.50 13.66 3.44
CA ILE A 142 12.36 12.58 2.95
C ILE A 142 12.30 11.35 3.86
N CYS A 143 12.49 10.18 3.27
CA CYS A 143 12.99 9.00 3.94
C CYS A 143 14.46 9.25 4.33
#